data_AF-A0A3P7M5Q4-F1
#
_entry.id   AF-A0A3P7M5Q4-F1
#
_cell.length_a   1.000
_cell.length_b   1.000
_cell.length_c   1.000
_cell.angle_alpha   90.00
_cell.angle_beta   90.00
_cell.angle_gamma   90.00
#
_symmetry.space_group_name_H-M   'P 1'
#
loop_
_entity.id
_entity.type
_entity.pdbx_description
1 polymer ?
#
loop_
_entity_poly.entity_id
_entity_poly.type
_entity_poly.pdbx_seq_one_letter_code
_entity_poly.pdbx_strand_id
1 'polypeptide(L)'
;MQSALERFISGGTFNPSAIDVTVLQTVRVEENRLAWLVYLIGALIGSRTTLSTSVDNDQLDAELVSRVLKLMRLLDMRLMVIASSPCGQDVATTLCSMSAGASRLELAIINFLEHFRRTYIYQSLANSVGISDEIMMLRVFTAKILSNLRYWSAQDIVLQPTLSLFGELASSYSAMRKLLRLDDINFMLMNHTVGFVPIISC
;
A
#
# COMPACT_ATOMS: atom_id res chain seq x y z
N MET A 1 21.44 -21.14 4.55
CA MET A 1 20.84 -19.79 4.58
C MET A 1 21.89 -18.65 4.66
N GLN A 2 23.16 -18.89 4.33
CA GLN A 2 24.25 -17.92 4.56
C GLN A 2 24.96 -17.43 3.28
N SER A 3 24.57 -17.90 2.09
CA SER A 3 25.32 -17.69 0.84
C SER A 3 24.92 -16.46 0.02
N ALA A 4 23.73 -15.89 0.24
CA ALA A 4 23.25 -14.75 -0.56
C ALA A 4 23.77 -13.39 -0.04
N LEU A 5 23.97 -13.28 1.27
CA LEU A 5 24.40 -12.05 1.94
C LEU A 5 25.90 -11.77 1.74
N GLU A 6 26.74 -12.82 1.72
CA GLU A 6 28.19 -12.69 1.48
C GLU A 6 28.52 -12.26 0.05
N ARG A 7 27.66 -12.60 -0.92
CA ARG A 7 27.82 -12.20 -2.33
C ARG A 7 27.52 -10.71 -2.56
N PHE A 8 26.74 -10.09 -1.67
CA PHE A 8 26.41 -8.67 -1.77
C PHE A 8 27.55 -7.77 -1.25
N ILE A 9 28.33 -8.25 -0.28
CA ILE A 9 29.43 -7.50 0.36
C ILE A 9 30.71 -7.52 -0.50
N SER A 10 30.88 -8.52 -1.35
CA SER A 10 32.14 -8.79 -2.07
C SER A 10 32.35 -7.99 -3.37
N GLY A 11 31.57 -6.93 -3.62
CA GLY A 11 31.85 -6.00 -4.73
C GLY A 11 31.78 -6.64 -6.13
N GLY A 12 30.95 -7.68 -6.28
CA GLY A 12 30.75 -8.35 -7.57
C GLY A 12 30.10 -7.42 -8.59
N THR A 13 30.68 -7.34 -9.79
CA THR A 13 30.12 -6.63 -10.94
C THR A 13 28.68 -7.10 -11.17
N PHE A 14 27.72 -6.20 -11.01
CA PHE A 14 26.29 -6.46 -11.23
C PHE A 14 26.09 -6.79 -12.72
N ASN A 15 25.97 -8.08 -13.04
CA ASN A 15 25.62 -8.54 -14.37
C ASN A 15 24.08 -8.58 -14.47
N PRO A 16 23.44 -7.67 -15.22
CA PRO A 16 21.97 -7.56 -15.29
C PRO A 16 21.30 -8.78 -15.95
N SER A 17 22.08 -9.68 -16.57
CA SER A 17 21.58 -10.93 -17.16
C SER A 17 21.50 -12.11 -16.16
N ALA A 18 22.04 -11.96 -14.94
CA ALA A 18 22.07 -12.99 -13.91
C ALA A 18 21.06 -12.71 -12.77
N ILE A 19 19.90 -12.14 -13.10
CA ILE A 19 18.79 -12.07 -12.15
C ILE A 19 18.29 -13.49 -11.95
N ASP A 20 18.69 -14.07 -10.83
CA ASP A 20 18.41 -15.44 -10.47
C ASP A 20 16.88 -15.64 -10.39
N VAL A 21 16.33 -16.39 -11.34
CA VAL A 21 14.89 -16.74 -11.43
C VAL A 21 14.40 -17.31 -10.09
N THR A 22 15.28 -17.98 -9.35
CA THR A 22 14.95 -18.51 -8.02
C THR A 22 14.68 -17.39 -7.01
N VAL A 23 15.43 -16.29 -7.05
CA VAL A 23 15.21 -15.12 -6.18
C VAL A 23 13.86 -14.50 -6.49
N LEU A 24 13.50 -14.34 -7.76
CA LEU A 24 12.18 -13.79 -8.13
C LEU A 24 11.03 -14.69 -7.66
N GLN A 25 11.22 -16.01 -7.72
CA GLN A 25 10.24 -16.96 -7.20
C GLN A 25 10.12 -16.88 -5.68
N THR A 26 11.23 -16.73 -4.95
CA THR A 26 11.17 -16.55 -3.49
C THR A 26 10.45 -15.26 -3.09
N VAL A 27 10.73 -14.14 -3.76
CA VAL A 27 10.05 -12.85 -3.52
C VAL A 27 8.54 -13.00 -3.73
N ARG A 28 8.10 -13.64 -4.82
CA ARG A 28 6.67 -13.90 -5.08
C ARG A 28 6.00 -14.72 -3.97
N VAL A 29 6.69 -15.73 -3.44
CA VAL A 29 6.15 -16.56 -2.35
C VAL A 29 5.99 -15.72 -1.09
N GLU A 30 6.98 -14.90 -0.75
CA GLU A 30 6.92 -14.03 0.42
C GLU A 30 5.86 -12.92 0.27
N GLU A 31 5.70 -12.34 -0.92
CA GLU A 31 4.61 -11.39 -1.22
C GLU A 31 3.23 -12.02 -0.98
N ASN A 32 3.03 -13.26 -1.43
CA ASN A 32 1.77 -13.97 -1.19
C ASN A 32 1.58 -14.29 0.29
N ARG A 33 2.62 -14.68 1.02
CA ARG A 33 2.56 -14.92 2.48
C ARG A 33 2.18 -13.65 3.23
N LEU A 34 2.81 -12.52 2.87
CA LEU A 34 2.46 -11.21 3.41
C LEU A 34 1.01 -10.84 3.08
N ALA A 35 0.54 -11.12 1.85
CA ALA A 35 -0.84 -10.85 1.47
C ALA A 35 -1.83 -11.61 2.37
N TRP A 36 -1.59 -12.90 2.58
CA TRP A 36 -2.40 -13.73 3.50
C TRP A 36 -2.40 -13.19 4.92
N LEU A 37 -1.24 -12.78 5.43
CA LEU A 37 -1.14 -12.19 6.77
C LEU A 37 -1.93 -10.87 6.87
N VAL A 38 -1.85 -10.01 5.86
CA VAL A 38 -2.59 -8.74 5.83
C VAL A 38 -4.10 -9.00 5.77
N TYR A 39 -4.56 -9.94 4.96
CA TYR A 39 -5.98 -10.34 4.95
C TYR A 39 -6.45 -10.84 6.31
N LEU A 40 -5.66 -11.70 6.97
CA LEU A 40 -5.98 -12.23 8.29
C LEU A 40 -6.07 -11.12 9.33
N ILE A 41 -5.11 -10.20 9.35
CA ILE A 41 -5.11 -9.03 10.24
C ILE A 41 -6.35 -8.17 9.97
N GLY A 42 -6.66 -7.88 8.70
CA GLY A 42 -7.85 -7.13 8.33
C GLY A 42 -9.13 -7.79 8.82
N ALA A 43 -9.30 -9.09 8.58
CA ALA A 43 -10.49 -9.82 9.02
C ALA A 43 -10.61 -9.87 10.56
N LEU A 44 -9.49 -10.03 11.27
CA LEU A 44 -9.45 -10.03 12.72
C LEU A 44 -9.91 -8.68 13.30
N ILE A 45 -9.41 -7.58 12.75
CA ILE A 45 -9.78 -6.22 13.18
C ILE A 45 -11.23 -5.91 12.80
N GLY A 46 -11.65 -6.25 11.58
CA GLY A 46 -13.01 -6.02 11.10
C GLY A 46 -14.08 -6.84 11.84
N SER A 47 -13.74 -8.02 12.34
CA SER A 47 -14.65 -8.83 13.17
C SER A 47 -14.89 -8.19 14.54
N ARG A 48 -13.83 -7.62 15.13
CA ARG A 48 -13.87 -7.03 16.49
C ARG A 48 -14.65 -5.74 16.58
N THR A 49 -14.87 -5.03 15.48
CA THR A 49 -15.69 -3.81 15.45
C THR A 49 -17.15 -4.04 15.90
N THR A 50 -17.59 -5.31 15.94
CA THR A 50 -18.94 -5.72 16.36
C THR A 50 -19.02 -6.22 17.81
N LEU A 51 -17.88 -6.43 18.47
CA LEU A 51 -17.76 -6.99 19.81
C LEU A 51 -17.18 -5.91 20.74
N SER A 52 -17.65 -5.81 21.97
CA SER A 52 -17.05 -4.92 22.97
C SER A 52 -15.58 -5.33 23.18
N THR A 53 -14.63 -4.53 22.72
CA THR A 53 -13.19 -4.76 22.90
C THR A 53 -12.72 -4.18 24.23
N SER A 54 -11.79 -4.87 24.90
CA SER A 54 -11.10 -4.34 26.08
C SER A 54 -9.90 -3.47 25.67
N VAL A 55 -9.44 -2.58 26.56
CA VAL A 55 -8.29 -1.69 26.30
C VAL A 55 -7.02 -2.45 25.89
N ASP A 56 -6.78 -3.63 26.48
CA ASP A 56 -5.64 -4.49 26.13
C ASP A 56 -5.74 -5.02 24.68
N ASN A 57 -6.95 -5.31 24.21
CA ASN A 57 -7.19 -5.75 22.84
C ASN A 57 -6.94 -4.60 21.86
N ASP A 58 -7.37 -3.38 22.18
CA ASP A 58 -7.13 -2.20 21.35
C ASP A 58 -5.64 -1.89 21.18
N GLN A 59 -4.82 -2.16 22.22
CA GLN A 59 -3.37 -1.99 22.14
C GLN A 59 -2.72 -3.02 21.20
N LEU A 60 -3.13 -4.29 21.29
CA LEU A 60 -2.65 -5.35 20.39
C LEU A 60 -3.08 -5.08 18.94
N ASP A 61 -4.34 -4.70 18.74
CA ASP A 61 -4.88 -4.39 17.42
C ASP A 61 -4.15 -3.16 16.83
N ALA A 62 -3.83 -2.15 17.64
CA ALA A 62 -3.02 -1.01 17.20
C ALA A 62 -1.59 -1.40 16.79
N GLU A 63 -0.96 -2.38 17.45
CA GLU A 63 0.35 -2.87 17.05
C GLU A 63 0.29 -3.59 15.69
N LEU A 64 -0.71 -4.44 15.49
CA LEU A 64 -0.94 -5.13 14.22
C LEU A 64 -1.20 -4.13 13.08
N VAL A 65 -2.09 -3.17 13.31
CA VAL A 65 -2.35 -2.06 12.38
C VAL A 65 -1.06 -1.30 12.08
N SER A 66 -0.25 -1.00 13.11
CA SER A 66 1.03 -0.29 12.94
C SER A 66 1.97 -1.02 11.99
N ARG A 67 2.06 -2.34 12.13
CA ARG A 67 2.91 -3.19 11.27
C ARG A 67 2.41 -3.18 9.82
N VAL A 68 1.10 -3.27 9.60
CA VAL A 68 0.51 -3.21 8.24
C VAL A 68 0.71 -1.83 7.61
N LEU A 69 0.54 -0.74 8.36
CA LEU A 69 0.76 0.62 7.85
C LEU A 69 2.24 0.90 7.53
N LYS A 70 3.17 0.35 8.33
CA LYS A 70 4.61 0.41 8.03
C LYS A 70 4.94 -0.39 6.77
N LEU A 71 4.37 -1.60 6.61
CA LEU A 71 4.51 -2.39 5.40
C LEU A 71 4.00 -1.63 4.18
N MET A 72 2.81 -1.04 4.26
CA MET A 72 2.24 -0.20 3.20
C MET A 72 3.19 0.92 2.78
N ARG A 73 3.75 1.67 3.74
CA ARG A 73 4.72 2.74 3.46
C ARG A 73 5.98 2.21 2.76
N LEU A 74 6.47 1.04 3.16
CA LEU A 74 7.62 0.40 2.50
C LEU A 74 7.30 0.00 1.05
N LEU A 75 6.09 -0.52 0.78
CA LEU A 75 5.64 -0.85 -0.57
C LEU A 75 5.54 0.41 -1.44
N ASP A 76 4.95 1.48 -0.94
CA ASP A 76 4.84 2.77 -1.65
C ASP A 76 6.23 3.38 -1.92
N MET A 77 7.15 3.33 -0.95
CA MET A 77 8.55 3.76 -1.13
C MET A 77 9.26 2.95 -2.22
N ARG A 78 9.07 1.62 -2.26
CA ARG A 78 9.64 0.78 -3.31
C ARG A 78 9.12 1.19 -4.68
N LEU A 79 7.82 1.43 -4.83
CA LEU A 79 7.23 1.89 -6.09
C LEU A 79 7.77 3.26 -6.51
N MET A 80 7.91 4.19 -5.57
CA MET A 80 8.50 5.51 -5.82
C MET A 80 9.94 5.40 -6.32
N VAL A 81 10.80 4.60 -5.67
CA VAL A 81 12.19 4.40 -6.07
C VAL A 81 12.29 3.80 -7.48
N ILE A 82 11.41 2.85 -7.79
CA ILE A 82 11.35 2.22 -9.12
C ILE A 82 10.92 3.25 -10.18
N ALA A 83 9.93 4.09 -9.86
CA ALA A 83 9.44 5.12 -10.77
C ALA A 83 10.41 6.29 -10.98
N SER A 84 11.29 6.58 -10.01
CA SER A 84 12.26 7.67 -10.09
C SER A 84 13.62 7.27 -10.68
N SER A 85 13.81 6.02 -11.10
CA SER A 85 15.07 5.54 -11.70
C SER A 85 15.30 6.21 -13.08
N PRO A 86 16.39 7.00 -13.26
CA PRO A 86 16.63 7.78 -14.47
C PRO A 86 17.24 6.98 -15.64
N CYS A 87 17.71 5.75 -15.41
CA CYS A 87 18.16 4.85 -16.45
C CYS A 87 17.07 3.81 -16.77
N GLY A 88 16.85 3.57 -18.06
CA GLY A 88 15.82 2.67 -18.57
C GLY A 88 15.81 1.34 -17.85
N GLN A 89 14.66 1.03 -17.25
CA GLN A 89 14.12 -0.29 -16.97
C GLN A 89 15.17 -1.39 -16.86
N ASP A 90 15.60 -1.70 -15.63
CA ASP A 90 15.69 -3.12 -15.30
C ASP A 90 14.26 -3.65 -15.40
N VAL A 91 13.88 -4.12 -16.59
CA VAL A 91 12.58 -4.71 -16.91
C VAL A 91 12.22 -5.73 -15.83
N ALA A 92 13.22 -6.47 -15.32
CA ALA A 92 13.04 -7.38 -14.20
C ALA A 92 12.62 -6.70 -12.89
N THR A 93 13.18 -5.56 -12.51
CA THR A 93 12.77 -4.81 -11.31
C THR A 93 11.33 -4.31 -11.44
N THR A 94 10.96 -3.78 -12.62
CA THR A 94 9.59 -3.35 -12.92
C THR A 94 8.60 -4.53 -12.98
N LEU A 95 9.00 -5.67 -13.56
CA LEU A 95 8.21 -6.90 -13.63
C LEU A 95 8.05 -7.58 -12.26
N CYS A 96 9.03 -7.41 -11.36
CA CYS A 96 8.95 -7.95 -10.01
C CYS A 96 8.05 -7.10 -9.11
N SER A 97 8.12 -5.77 -9.20
CA SER A 97 7.23 -4.89 -8.43
C SER A 97 5.79 -4.90 -8.92
N MET A 98 5.55 -5.26 -10.19
CA MET A 98 4.21 -5.48 -10.75
C MET A 98 3.86 -6.97 -10.88
N SER A 99 4.53 -7.83 -10.11
CA SER A 99 4.23 -9.26 -10.12
C SER A 99 2.82 -9.54 -9.60
N ALA A 100 2.25 -10.68 -9.99
CA ALA A 100 0.99 -11.17 -9.44
C ALA A 100 1.01 -11.37 -7.91
N GLY A 101 2.19 -11.48 -7.28
CA GLY A 101 2.34 -11.48 -5.82
C GLY A 101 2.14 -10.07 -5.24
N ALA A 102 2.89 -9.10 -5.77
CA ALA A 102 2.78 -7.70 -5.39
C ALA A 102 1.36 -7.13 -5.59
N SER A 103 0.66 -7.43 -6.69
CA SER A 103 -0.73 -6.97 -6.89
C SER A 103 -1.72 -7.58 -5.90
N ARG A 104 -1.50 -8.83 -5.47
CA ARG A 104 -2.31 -9.49 -4.43
C ARG A 104 -2.03 -8.92 -3.04
N LEU A 105 -0.77 -8.62 -2.74
CA LEU A 105 -0.39 -7.96 -1.50
C LEU A 105 -1.01 -6.56 -1.43
N GLU A 106 -0.97 -5.83 -2.55
CA GLU A 106 -1.60 -4.52 -2.67
C GLU A 106 -3.12 -4.58 -2.48
N LEU A 107 -3.78 -5.57 -3.10
CA LEU A 107 -5.21 -5.83 -2.85
C LEU A 107 -5.49 -6.14 -1.37
N ALA A 108 -4.64 -6.92 -0.71
CA ALA A 108 -4.78 -7.21 0.71
C ALA A 108 -4.70 -5.93 1.56
N ILE A 109 -3.81 -4.99 1.21
CA ILE A 109 -3.70 -3.69 1.88
C ILE A 109 -5.00 -2.87 1.70
N ILE A 110 -5.58 -2.84 0.49
CA ILE A 110 -6.86 -2.15 0.26
C ILE A 110 -7.96 -2.73 1.13
N ASN A 111 -8.10 -4.06 1.14
CA ASN A 111 -9.11 -4.75 1.94
C ASN A 111 -8.89 -4.56 3.46
N PHE A 112 -7.63 -4.50 3.89
CA PHE A 112 -7.30 -4.13 5.26
C PHE A 112 -7.75 -2.70 5.59
N LEU A 113 -7.55 -1.72 4.69
CA LEU A 113 -7.96 -0.34 4.92
C LEU A 113 -9.49 -0.22 5.06
N GLU A 114 -10.27 -1.00 4.32
CA GLU A 114 -11.73 -1.05 4.45
C GLU A 114 -12.18 -1.48 5.86
N HIS A 115 -11.55 -2.51 6.42
CA HIS A 115 -11.81 -2.95 7.80
C HIS A 115 -11.28 -1.95 8.82
N PHE A 116 -10.08 -1.42 8.59
CA PHE A 116 -9.42 -0.47 9.48
C PHE A 116 -10.22 0.83 9.64
N ARG A 117 -10.85 1.32 8.57
CA ARG A 117 -11.69 2.52 8.57
C ARG A 117 -12.77 2.50 9.66
N ARG A 118 -13.29 1.31 9.98
CA ARG A 118 -14.38 1.13 10.93
C ARG A 118 -13.90 1.07 12.39
N THR A 119 -12.58 1.03 12.61
CA THR A 119 -11.97 0.78 13.92
C THR A 119 -11.53 2.09 14.57
N TYR A 120 -12.10 2.43 15.73
CA TYR A 120 -11.89 3.71 16.43
C TYR A 120 -10.73 3.69 17.46
N ILE A 121 -9.56 3.14 17.10
CA ILE A 121 -8.41 2.91 18.02
C ILE A 121 -7.35 4.03 17.98
N TYR A 122 -7.75 5.28 17.81
CA TYR A 122 -6.83 6.42 17.59
C TYR A 122 -5.82 6.64 18.73
N GLN A 123 -6.23 6.46 19.98
CA GLN A 123 -5.35 6.69 21.14
C GLN A 123 -4.14 5.73 21.13
N SER A 124 -4.37 4.46 20.81
CA SER A 124 -3.32 3.45 20.74
C SER A 124 -2.43 3.61 19.50
N LEU A 125 -2.94 4.20 18.42
CA LEU A 125 -2.18 4.45 17.18
C LEU A 125 -1.32 5.71 17.21
N ALA A 126 -1.70 6.71 18.00
CA ALA A 126 -0.93 7.94 18.16
C ALA A 126 0.52 7.64 18.57
N ASN A 127 0.72 6.72 19.52
CA ASN A 127 2.05 6.36 20.02
C ASN A 127 2.89 5.53 19.03
N SER A 128 2.26 4.80 18.10
CA SER A 128 2.95 3.81 17.27
C SER A 128 3.20 4.26 15.82
N VAL A 129 2.26 5.01 15.22
CA VAL A 129 2.33 5.49 13.83
C VAL A 129 2.06 6.99 13.72
N GLY A 130 1.66 7.64 14.82
CA GLY A 130 1.32 9.07 14.83
C GLY A 130 -0.05 9.36 14.21
N ILE A 131 -0.98 8.40 14.20
CA ILE A 131 -2.35 8.62 13.75
C ILE A 131 -3.21 8.90 14.98
N SER A 132 -3.44 10.18 15.25
CA SER A 132 -4.11 10.62 16.47
C SER A 132 -5.58 10.98 16.27
N ASP A 133 -6.01 11.12 15.01
CA ASP A 133 -7.38 11.52 14.67
C ASP A 133 -7.83 10.97 13.31
N GLU A 134 -9.13 11.14 13.04
CA GLU A 134 -9.78 10.77 11.78
C GLU A 134 -9.17 11.51 10.57
N ILE A 135 -8.67 12.74 10.73
CA ILE A 135 -8.10 13.52 9.63
C ILE A 135 -6.79 12.90 9.15
N MET A 136 -5.92 12.50 10.08
CA MET A 136 -4.68 11.79 9.78
C MET A 136 -4.96 10.44 9.14
N MET A 137 -5.99 9.72 9.59
CA MET A 137 -6.45 8.50 8.93
C MET A 137 -6.88 8.79 7.49
N LEU A 138 -7.71 9.81 7.25
CA LEU A 138 -8.10 10.19 5.89
C LEU A 138 -6.90 10.54 5.00
N ARG A 139 -5.86 11.20 5.53
CA ARG A 139 -4.62 11.46 4.79
C ARG A 139 -3.90 10.18 4.38
N VAL A 140 -3.85 9.18 5.26
CA VAL A 140 -3.28 7.86 4.96
C VAL A 140 -4.05 7.18 3.83
N PHE A 141 -5.38 7.20 3.88
CA PHE A 141 -6.23 6.61 2.83
C PHE A 141 -6.06 7.33 1.50
N THR A 142 -6.07 8.68 1.53
CA THR A 142 -5.90 9.51 0.33
C THR A 142 -4.55 9.26 -0.32
N ALA A 143 -3.46 9.29 0.47
CA ALA A 143 -2.12 9.02 -0.04
C ALA A 143 -2.03 7.63 -0.67
N LYS A 144 -2.70 6.64 -0.07
CA LYS A 144 -2.72 5.28 -0.62
C LYS A 144 -3.49 5.17 -1.93
N ILE A 145 -4.67 5.78 -2.00
CA ILE A 145 -5.47 5.83 -3.24
C ILE A 145 -4.67 6.49 -4.35
N LEU A 146 -4.04 7.63 -4.09
CA LEU A 146 -3.20 8.33 -5.06
C LEU A 146 -2.01 7.48 -5.53
N SER A 147 -1.31 6.81 -4.59
CA SER A 147 -0.23 5.87 -4.91
C SER A 147 -0.73 4.75 -5.83
N ASN A 148 -1.89 4.18 -5.52
CA ASN A 148 -2.45 3.08 -6.29
C ASN A 148 -2.89 3.50 -7.70
N LEU A 149 -3.53 4.66 -7.84
CA LEU A 149 -3.88 5.22 -9.15
C LEU A 149 -2.64 5.56 -9.99
N ARG A 150 -1.54 5.94 -9.35
CA ARG A 150 -0.29 6.29 -10.04
C ARG A 150 0.47 5.06 -10.54
N TYR A 151 0.56 4.01 -9.72
CA TYR A 151 1.46 2.88 -9.98
C TYR A 151 0.76 1.59 -10.43
N TRP A 152 -0.54 1.44 -10.16
CA TRP A 152 -1.31 0.22 -10.42
C TRP A 152 -2.48 0.43 -11.40
N SER A 153 -2.44 1.51 -12.19
CA SER A 153 -3.50 1.86 -13.15
C SER A 153 -3.72 0.82 -14.25
N ALA A 154 -2.75 -0.06 -14.51
CA ALA A 154 -2.85 -1.12 -15.51
C ALA A 154 -3.37 -2.45 -14.94
N GLN A 155 -3.63 -2.54 -13.64
CA GLN A 155 -4.01 -3.76 -12.95
C GLN A 155 -5.40 -3.62 -12.31
N ASP A 156 -6.44 -4.08 -13.02
CA ASP A 156 -7.83 -4.01 -12.56
C ASP A 156 -8.06 -4.63 -11.17
N ILE A 157 -7.30 -5.67 -10.83
CA ILE A 157 -7.35 -6.32 -9.51
C ILE A 157 -7.04 -5.36 -8.35
N VAL A 158 -6.28 -4.30 -8.60
CA VAL A 158 -5.96 -3.24 -7.61
C VAL A 158 -6.80 -2.00 -7.90
N LEU A 159 -6.98 -1.64 -9.17
CA LEU A 159 -7.67 -0.43 -9.58
C LEU A 159 -9.15 -0.42 -9.15
N GLN A 160 -9.89 -1.49 -9.44
CA GLN A 160 -11.33 -1.55 -9.11
C GLN A 160 -11.57 -1.42 -7.59
N PRO A 161 -10.88 -2.17 -6.73
CA PRO A 161 -11.01 -2.01 -5.27
C PRO A 161 -10.53 -0.65 -4.76
N THR A 162 -9.49 -0.06 -5.38
CA THR A 162 -9.05 1.31 -5.04
C THR A 162 -10.13 2.34 -5.32
N LEU A 163 -10.80 2.24 -6.47
CA LEU A 163 -11.91 3.14 -6.84
C LEU A 163 -13.15 2.91 -5.96
N SER A 164 -13.43 1.66 -5.59
CA SER A 164 -14.48 1.33 -4.62
C SER A 164 -14.21 2.00 -3.28
N LEU A 165 -12.99 1.83 -2.73
CA LEU A 165 -12.57 2.48 -1.50
C LEU A 165 -12.66 4.02 -1.59
N PHE A 166 -12.24 4.61 -2.71
CA PHE A 166 -12.38 6.05 -2.95
C PHE A 166 -13.85 6.49 -2.95
N GLY A 167 -14.73 5.76 -3.65
CA GLY A 167 -16.16 6.02 -3.67
C GLY A 167 -16.80 5.95 -2.29
N GLU A 168 -16.44 4.93 -1.49
CA GLU A 168 -16.88 4.81 -0.10
C GLU A 168 -16.42 5.98 0.78
N LEU A 169 -15.18 6.44 0.61
CA LEU A 169 -14.68 7.62 1.33
C LEU A 169 -15.42 8.89 0.90
N ALA A 170 -15.57 9.11 -0.41
CA ALA A 170 -16.26 10.26 -0.98
C ALA A 170 -17.74 10.31 -0.59
N SER A 171 -18.38 9.15 -0.38
CA SER A 171 -19.76 9.05 0.09
C SER A 171 -19.97 9.57 1.53
N SER A 172 -18.90 9.63 2.34
CA SER A 172 -18.95 10.24 3.66
C SER A 172 -18.75 11.76 3.55
N TYR A 173 -19.82 12.52 3.76
CA TYR A 173 -19.95 13.97 3.52
C TYR A 173 -18.85 14.85 4.19
N SER A 174 -18.24 14.37 5.29
CA SER A 174 -17.14 15.03 6.00
C SER A 174 -15.77 14.78 5.36
N ALA A 175 -15.54 13.59 4.79
CA ALA A 175 -14.28 13.23 4.15
C ALA A 175 -14.11 13.93 2.80
N MET A 176 -15.17 14.03 1.98
CA MET A 176 -15.13 14.74 0.70
C MET A 176 -14.78 16.23 0.84
N ARG A 177 -15.32 16.92 1.85
CA ARG A 177 -14.94 18.32 2.15
C ARG A 177 -13.50 18.48 2.64
N LYS A 178 -12.94 17.47 3.31
CA LYS A 178 -11.53 17.46 3.76
C LYS A 178 -10.58 17.07 2.62
N LEU A 179 -10.97 16.13 1.76
CA LEU A 179 -10.27 15.71 0.54
C LEU A 179 -10.12 16.87 -0.46
N LEU A 180 -11.20 17.62 -0.71
CA LEU A 180 -11.20 18.79 -1.61
C LEU A 180 -10.35 19.97 -1.10
N ARG A 181 -9.84 19.91 0.14
CA ARG A 181 -8.93 20.92 0.72
C ARG A 181 -7.47 20.52 0.67
N LEU A 182 -7.15 19.31 0.21
CA LEU A 182 -5.76 18.88 0.00
C LEU A 182 -5.28 19.41 -1.36
N ASP A 183 -4.22 20.20 -1.33
CA ASP A 183 -3.63 20.82 -2.54
C ASP A 183 -3.28 19.78 -3.62
N ASP A 184 -2.95 18.55 -3.20
CA ASP A 184 -2.61 17.42 -4.08
C ASP A 184 -3.77 16.98 -4.98
N ILE A 185 -5.02 17.04 -4.48
CA ILE A 185 -6.22 16.69 -5.27
C ILE A 185 -6.57 17.83 -6.22
N ASN A 186 -6.39 19.08 -5.80
CA ASN A 186 -6.56 20.24 -6.66
C ASN A 186 -5.50 20.24 -7.78
N PHE A 187 -4.25 19.87 -7.46
CA PHE A 187 -3.18 19.70 -8.45
C PHE A 187 -3.48 18.57 -9.45
N MET A 188 -4.02 17.43 -8.99
CA MET A 188 -4.47 16.35 -9.86
C MET A 188 -5.63 16.77 -10.78
N LEU A 189 -6.58 17.55 -10.27
CA LEU A 189 -7.71 18.08 -11.03
C LEU A 189 -7.32 19.20 -12.01
N MET A 190 -6.27 19.96 -11.70
CA MET A 190 -5.79 21.05 -12.55
C MET A 190 -4.77 20.62 -13.61
N ASN A 191 -4.09 19.48 -13.42
CA ASN A 191 -3.05 18.98 -14.32
C ASN A 191 -3.45 17.66 -15.00
N HIS A 192 -4.68 17.58 -15.51
CA HIS A 192 -5.19 16.49 -16.34
C HIS A 192 -4.56 16.42 -17.75
N THR A 193 -3.24 16.59 -17.86
CA THR A 193 -2.52 16.43 -19.13
C THR A 193 -1.87 15.06 -19.16
N VAL A 194 -2.05 14.38 -20.30
CA VAL A 194 -1.72 13.01 -20.76
C VAL A 194 -0.46 12.33 -20.20
N GLY A 195 0.43 13.02 -19.49
CA GLY A 195 1.63 12.46 -18.87
C GLY A 195 1.50 11.93 -17.43
N PHE A 196 0.46 12.31 -16.67
CA PHE A 196 0.40 12.00 -15.22
C PHE A 196 -0.76 11.09 -14.79
N VAL A 197 -1.83 10.97 -15.59
CA VAL A 197 -3.02 10.15 -15.29
C VAL A 197 -3.61 9.58 -16.59
N PRO A 198 -3.32 8.32 -16.98
CA PRO A 198 -3.80 7.73 -18.22
C PRO A 198 -5.19 7.10 -18.04
N ILE A 199 -6.20 7.89 -17.67
CA ILE A 199 -7.58 7.39 -17.47
C ILE A 199 -8.55 7.92 -18.54
N ILE A 200 -8.12 8.80 -19.46
CA ILE A 200 -9.04 9.47 -20.41
C ILE A 200 -8.64 9.31 -21.89
N SER A 201 -7.97 8.22 -22.25
CA SER A 201 -7.76 7.87 -23.67
C SER A 201 -8.28 6.47 -23.95
N CYS A 202 -9.60 6.34 -23.86
CA CYS A 202 -10.42 5.40 -24.63
C CYS A 202 -11.60 6.18 -25.18
#